data_AF-A0A2D5TTI7-F1
#
_entry.id   AF-A0A2D5TTI7-F1
#
_cell.length_a   1.000
_cell.length_b   1.000
_cell.length_c   1.000
_cell.angle_alpha   90.00
_cell.angle_beta   90.00
_cell.angle_gamma   90.00
#
_symmetry.space_group_name_H-M   'P 1'
#
loop_
_entity.id
_entity.type
_entity.pdbx_description
1 polymer ?
#
loop_
_entity_poly.entity_id
_entity_poly.type
_entity_poly.pdbx_seq_one_letter_code
_entity_poly.pdbx_strand_id
1 'polypeptide(L)'
;GADLIGANLRGADLYGADLRRADLRFADLRRANLIGADLEGAKGLSQNIIVPEEGSFTFYKKVKNSDKNYILTLRCPSKAKRVNCYSSRKIRVSQAKIIKVEDMSGNLFSDETVSFHGTHYQGIEYKLKTTVYPDSFNDDPRLECVSGLHGFITKQEAIEW
;
A
#
# COMPACT_ATOMS: atom_id res chain seq x y z
N GLY A 1 -17.09 -1.65 -23.41
CA GLY A 1 -16.40 -1.01 -22.29
C GLY A 1 -17.33 -0.01 -21.66
N ALA A 2 -17.53 -0.09 -20.35
CA ALA A 2 -18.33 0.85 -19.59
C ALA A 2 -17.59 2.19 -19.41
N ASP A 3 -18.31 3.31 -19.42
CA ASP A 3 -17.79 4.60 -18.99
C ASP A 3 -17.98 4.73 -17.48
N LEU A 4 -16.88 4.66 -16.73
CA LEU A 4 -16.83 4.75 -15.27
C LEU A 4 -15.93 5.90 -14.84
N ILE A 5 -15.77 6.92 -15.70
CA ILE A 5 -14.91 8.06 -15.41
C ILE A 5 -15.42 8.77 -14.15
N GLY A 6 -14.56 8.93 -13.15
CA GLY A 6 -14.92 9.58 -11.89
C GLY A 6 -15.90 8.81 -11.00
N ALA A 7 -16.25 7.57 -11.35
CA ALA A 7 -17.20 6.77 -10.59
C ALA A 7 -16.68 6.49 -9.17
N ASN A 8 -17.57 6.58 -8.17
CA ASN A 8 -17.27 6.13 -6.81
C ASN A 8 -17.55 4.63 -6.70
N LEU A 9 -16.50 3.81 -6.80
CA LEU A 9 -16.53 2.35 -6.67
C LEU A 9 -15.84 1.88 -5.38
N ARG A 10 -15.77 2.76 -4.39
CA ARG A 10 -15.08 2.49 -3.13
C ARG A 10 -15.72 1.30 -2.42
N GLY A 11 -14.94 0.26 -2.15
CA GLY A 11 -15.42 -0.96 -1.49
C GLY A 11 -16.33 -1.83 -2.35
N ALA A 12 -16.47 -1.54 -3.65
CA ALA A 12 -17.30 -2.34 -4.55
C ALA A 12 -16.76 -3.77 -4.68
N ASP A 13 -17.66 -4.75 -4.68
CA ASP A 13 -17.32 -6.11 -5.05
C ASP A 13 -17.42 -6.27 -6.57
N LEU A 14 -16.27 -6.31 -7.23
CA LEU A 14 -16.13 -6.48 -8.68
C LEU A 14 -15.53 -7.84 -9.01
N TYR A 15 -15.73 -8.83 -8.12
CA TYR A 15 -15.27 -10.19 -8.33
C TYR A 15 -15.79 -10.75 -9.66
N GLY A 16 -14.89 -11.18 -10.53
CA GLY A 16 -15.26 -11.76 -11.83
C GLY A 16 -15.93 -10.79 -12.81
N ALA A 17 -15.95 -9.48 -12.53
CA ALA A 17 -16.65 -8.52 -13.36
C ALA A 17 -16.00 -8.37 -14.75
N ASP A 18 -16.83 -8.28 -15.79
CA ASP A 18 -16.37 -7.92 -17.14
C ASP A 18 -16.16 -6.40 -17.22
N LEU A 19 -14.91 -5.96 -17.08
CA LEU A 19 -14.48 -4.58 -17.19
C LEU A 19 -13.65 -4.36 -18.46
N ARG A 20 -13.79 -5.23 -19.46
CA ARG A 20 -13.05 -5.11 -20.72
C ARG A 20 -13.34 -3.79 -21.39
N ARG A 21 -12.25 -3.09 -21.75
CA ARG A 21 -12.27 -1.77 -22.38
C ARG A 21 -13.04 -0.70 -21.59
N ALA A 22 -13.25 -0.91 -20.28
CA ALA A 22 -13.87 0.09 -19.42
C ALA A 22 -12.95 1.31 -19.23
N ASP A 23 -13.53 2.49 -19.08
CA ASP A 23 -12.79 3.72 -18.78
C ASP A 23 -12.93 4.04 -17.29
N LEU A 24 -11.90 3.74 -16.49
CA LEU A 24 -11.84 3.95 -15.05
C LEU A 24 -11.00 5.18 -14.68
N ARG A 25 -10.74 6.09 -15.64
CA ARG A 25 -9.99 7.32 -15.34
C ARG A 25 -10.69 8.10 -14.23
N PHE A 26 -9.93 8.51 -13.21
CA PHE A 26 -10.44 9.19 -12.01
C PHE A 26 -11.46 8.43 -11.16
N ALA A 27 -11.75 7.16 -11.45
CA ALA A 27 -12.64 6.36 -10.60
C ALA A 27 -11.99 6.10 -9.22
N ASP A 28 -12.78 6.19 -8.16
CA ASP A 28 -12.36 5.80 -6.81
C ASP A 28 -12.61 4.31 -6.60
N LEU A 29 -11.57 3.51 -6.79
CA LEU A 29 -11.62 2.05 -6.60
C LEU A 29 -11.19 1.63 -5.20
N ARG A 30 -10.89 2.54 -4.27
CA ARG A 30 -10.30 2.20 -2.96
C ARG A 30 -11.10 1.10 -2.26
N ARG A 31 -10.43 0.05 -1.80
CA ARG A 31 -10.99 -1.16 -1.17
C ARG A 31 -11.89 -2.02 -2.07
N ALA A 32 -11.99 -1.73 -3.37
CA ALA A 32 -12.72 -2.59 -4.29
C ALA A 32 -12.03 -3.94 -4.45
N ASN A 33 -12.82 -4.99 -4.63
CA ASN A 33 -12.36 -6.33 -4.92
C ASN A 33 -12.37 -6.55 -6.44
N LEU A 34 -11.20 -6.56 -7.08
CA LEU A 34 -11.09 -6.80 -8.53
C LEU A 34 -10.67 -8.24 -8.86
N ILE A 35 -10.67 -9.18 -7.90
CA ILE A 35 -10.24 -10.57 -8.16
C ILE A 35 -11.05 -11.14 -9.32
N GLY A 36 -10.37 -11.74 -10.30
CA GLY A 36 -11.02 -12.38 -11.44
C GLY A 36 -11.71 -11.41 -12.41
N ALA A 37 -11.69 -10.10 -12.15
CA ALA A 37 -12.20 -9.12 -13.10
C ALA A 37 -11.39 -9.17 -14.40
N ASP A 38 -12.10 -9.16 -15.52
CA ASP A 38 -11.49 -9.05 -16.84
C ASP A 38 -11.20 -7.58 -17.13
N LEU A 39 -9.92 -7.22 -17.13
CA LEU A 39 -9.43 -5.85 -17.28
C LEU A 39 -8.80 -5.63 -18.67
N GLU A 40 -9.04 -6.52 -19.64
CA GLU A 40 -8.46 -6.41 -20.98
C GLU A 40 -8.81 -5.05 -21.62
N GLY A 41 -7.79 -4.24 -21.90
CA GLY A 41 -7.96 -2.91 -22.50
C GLY A 41 -8.62 -1.85 -21.60
N ALA A 42 -8.80 -2.12 -20.29
CA ALA A 42 -9.30 -1.12 -19.36
C ALA A 42 -8.34 0.07 -19.23
N LYS A 43 -8.87 1.29 -19.14
CA LYS A 43 -8.09 2.54 -19.03
C LYS A 43 -8.12 3.06 -17.59
N GLY A 44 -7.07 3.76 -17.18
CA GLY A 44 -7.02 4.41 -15.86
C GLY A 44 -6.44 3.57 -14.73
N LEU A 45 -6.03 2.32 -14.96
CA LEU A 45 -5.38 1.51 -13.92
C LEU A 45 -3.88 1.81 -13.76
N SER A 46 -3.22 2.21 -14.86
CA SER A 46 -1.77 2.47 -14.89
C SER A 46 -1.36 3.69 -14.05
N GLN A 47 -2.27 4.61 -13.76
CA GLN A 47 -2.03 5.79 -12.92
C GLN A 47 -1.63 5.44 -11.46
N ASN A 48 -1.89 4.20 -11.04
CA ASN A 48 -1.53 3.67 -9.73
C ASN A 48 -0.20 2.89 -9.73
N ILE A 49 0.44 2.71 -10.89
CA ILE A 49 1.76 2.09 -11.01
C ILE A 49 2.81 3.15 -10.65
N ILE A 50 3.19 3.17 -9.37
CA ILE A 50 4.08 4.18 -8.79
C ILE A 50 5.36 3.58 -8.20
N VAL A 51 5.44 2.25 -8.09
CA VAL A 51 6.60 1.58 -7.52
C VAL A 51 7.69 1.46 -8.59
N PRO A 52 8.94 1.81 -8.29
CA PRO A 52 10.05 1.58 -9.21
C PRO A 52 10.21 0.09 -9.55
N GLU A 53 10.44 -0.22 -10.83
CA GLU A 53 10.66 -1.59 -11.31
C GLU A 53 11.92 -2.20 -10.69
N GLU A 54 12.96 -1.39 -10.51
CA GLU A 54 14.28 -1.79 -10.03
C GLU A 54 14.82 -0.90 -8.90
N GLY A 55 15.91 -1.36 -8.29
CA GLY A 55 16.61 -0.61 -7.26
C GLY A 55 15.92 -0.63 -5.89
N SER A 56 16.49 0.09 -4.94
CA SER A 56 15.90 0.28 -3.62
C SER A 56 15.15 1.60 -3.58
N PHE A 57 14.00 1.64 -2.94
CA PHE A 57 13.21 2.86 -2.80
C PHE A 57 12.72 3.03 -1.36
N THR A 58 12.31 4.25 -1.04
CA THR A 58 11.76 4.60 0.27
C THR A 58 10.26 4.74 0.18
N PHE A 59 9.58 4.27 1.21
CA PHE A 59 8.14 4.38 1.34
C PHE A 59 7.76 4.59 2.80
N TYR A 60 6.53 5.02 3.01
CA TYR A 60 6.02 5.46 4.30
C TYR A 60 4.87 4.58 4.75
N LYS A 61 4.81 4.35 6.06
CA LYS A 61 3.70 3.62 6.68
C LYS A 61 3.30 4.28 7.97
N LYS A 62 2.00 4.53 8.10
CA LYS A 62 1.41 4.94 9.37
C LYS A 62 1.22 3.73 10.27
N VAL A 63 1.70 3.87 11.50
CA VAL A 63 1.64 2.86 12.55
C VAL A 63 1.12 3.48 13.82
N LYS A 64 0.71 2.64 14.76
CA LYS A 64 0.25 3.04 16.08
C LYS A 64 1.16 2.46 17.14
N ASN A 65 1.32 3.23 18.20
CA ASN A 65 1.84 2.75 19.46
C ASN A 65 1.01 3.40 20.57
N SER A 66 0.38 2.56 21.39
CA SER A 66 -0.68 2.95 22.33
C SER A 66 -1.72 3.82 21.60
N ASP A 67 -1.95 5.05 22.06
CA ASP A 67 -2.94 5.98 21.48
C ASP A 67 -2.36 6.96 20.46
N LYS A 68 -1.05 6.88 20.16
CA LYS A 68 -0.36 7.82 19.26
C LYS A 68 -0.09 7.19 17.91
N ASN A 69 -0.25 8.00 16.85
CA ASN A 69 0.11 7.64 15.49
C ASN A 69 1.55 8.08 15.21
N TYR A 70 2.26 7.26 14.45
CA TYR A 70 3.63 7.52 14.01
C TYR A 70 3.74 7.20 12.52
N ILE A 71 4.69 7.83 11.86
CA ILE A 71 5.05 7.57 10.47
C ILE A 71 6.42 6.90 10.44
N LEU A 72 6.45 5.71 9.88
CA LEU A 72 7.68 4.99 9.59
C LEU A 72 8.17 5.38 8.21
N THR A 73 9.46 5.69 8.12
CA THR A 73 10.20 5.72 6.86
C THR A 73 10.87 4.36 6.67
N LEU A 74 10.41 3.60 5.69
CA LEU A 74 10.92 2.27 5.37
C LEU A 74 11.69 2.31 4.05
N ARG A 75 12.75 1.50 3.97
CA ARG A 75 13.50 1.27 2.74
C ARG A 75 13.26 -0.15 2.25
N CYS A 76 12.70 -0.24 1.06
CA CYS A 76 12.55 -1.49 0.32
C CYS A 76 13.86 -1.80 -0.41
N PRO A 77 14.54 -2.94 -0.14
CA PRO A 77 15.74 -3.33 -0.87
C PRO A 77 15.39 -3.82 -2.29
N SER A 78 16.35 -3.77 -3.21
CA SER A 78 16.15 -4.15 -4.62
C SER A 78 15.69 -5.59 -4.83
N LYS A 79 16.09 -6.50 -3.94
CA LYS A 79 15.72 -7.92 -3.93
C LYS A 79 14.31 -8.21 -3.37
N ALA A 80 13.60 -7.22 -2.84
CA ALA A 80 12.26 -7.41 -2.31
C ALA A 80 11.24 -7.54 -3.44
N LYS A 81 10.27 -8.44 -3.29
CA LYS A 81 9.08 -8.41 -4.14
C LYS A 81 8.29 -7.14 -3.82
N ARG A 82 7.73 -6.54 -4.85
CA ARG A 82 7.01 -5.27 -4.77
C ARG A 82 5.87 -5.30 -5.77
N VAL A 83 4.71 -4.82 -5.34
CA VAL A 83 3.51 -4.77 -6.17
C VAL A 83 2.73 -3.51 -5.84
N ASN A 84 2.17 -2.89 -6.88
CA ASN A 84 1.23 -1.78 -6.76
C ASN A 84 -0.19 -2.34 -6.69
N CYS A 85 -1.08 -1.65 -5.99
CA CYS A 85 -2.50 -1.96 -6.08
C CYS A 85 -3.13 -1.25 -7.28
N TYR A 86 -4.02 -1.91 -8.03
CA TYR A 86 -4.76 -1.25 -9.11
C TYR A 86 -5.84 -0.31 -8.60
N SER A 87 -6.38 -0.59 -7.41
CA SER A 87 -7.49 0.16 -6.84
C SER A 87 -7.07 1.38 -6.01
N SER A 88 -5.78 1.51 -5.67
CA SER A 88 -5.27 2.62 -4.89
C SER A 88 -3.76 2.84 -5.11
N ARG A 89 -3.25 3.98 -4.65
CA ARG A 89 -1.80 4.27 -4.63
C ARG A 89 -1.03 3.54 -3.52
N LYS A 90 -1.63 2.50 -2.93
CA LYS A 90 -0.94 1.64 -1.98
C LYS A 90 0.05 0.74 -2.68
N ILE A 91 1.13 0.48 -1.96
CA ILE A 91 2.15 -0.45 -2.38
C ILE A 91 2.21 -1.61 -1.39
N ARG A 92 2.66 -2.76 -1.86
CA ARG A 92 2.98 -3.92 -1.04
C ARG A 92 4.41 -4.35 -1.32
N VAL A 93 5.15 -4.62 -0.26
CA VAL A 93 6.51 -5.17 -0.37
C VAL A 93 6.67 -6.42 0.51
N SER A 94 7.56 -7.32 0.12
CA SER A 94 7.83 -8.56 0.85
C SER A 94 8.84 -8.39 1.98
N GLN A 95 9.56 -7.28 2.02
CA GLN A 95 10.48 -6.95 3.11
C GLN A 95 10.81 -5.47 3.07
N ALA A 96 11.06 -4.88 4.24
CA ALA A 96 11.53 -3.50 4.32
C ALA A 96 12.31 -3.25 5.60
N LYS A 97 13.32 -2.38 5.50
CA LYS A 97 14.11 -1.93 6.66
C LYS A 97 13.56 -0.61 7.17
N ILE A 98 13.28 -0.51 8.47
CA ILE A 98 12.87 0.75 9.09
C ILE A 98 14.10 1.63 9.25
N ILE A 99 14.08 2.80 8.63
CA ILE A 99 15.19 3.77 8.67
C ILE A 99 14.93 4.85 9.71
N LYS A 100 13.69 5.34 9.78
CA LYS A 100 13.29 6.41 10.69
C LYS A 100 11.87 6.19 11.19
N VAL A 101 11.59 6.69 12.38
CA VAL A 101 10.25 6.80 12.94
C VAL A 101 10.05 8.27 13.31
N GLU A 102 8.92 8.84 12.91
CA GLU A 102 8.52 10.21 13.22
C GLU A 102 7.14 10.21 13.85
N ASP A 103 6.85 11.15 14.75
CA ASP A 103 5.48 11.40 15.18
C ASP A 103 4.69 12.20 14.10
N MET A 104 3.41 12.44 14.35
CA MET A 104 2.55 13.22 13.44
C MET A 104 2.97 14.71 13.33
N SER A 105 3.78 15.21 14.26
CA SER A 105 4.31 16.58 14.26
C SER A 105 5.69 16.68 13.60
N GLY A 106 6.29 15.55 13.20
CA GLY A 106 7.62 15.48 12.60
C GLY A 106 8.78 15.31 13.58
N ASN A 107 8.52 15.08 14.87
CA ASN A 107 9.59 14.79 15.83
C ASN A 107 10.12 13.38 15.60
N LEU A 108 11.45 13.27 15.53
CA LEU A 108 12.14 12.00 15.33
C LEU A 108 12.10 11.17 16.62
N PHE A 109 11.81 9.88 16.46
CA PHE A 109 11.84 8.91 17.52
C PHE A 109 13.13 8.09 17.43
N SER A 110 13.89 8.04 18.53
CA SER A 110 15.23 7.43 18.59
C SER A 110 15.31 6.14 19.40
N ASP A 111 14.24 5.76 20.11
CA ASP A 111 14.24 4.55 20.94
C ASP A 111 14.04 3.29 20.07
N GLU A 112 15.01 2.39 20.12
CA GLU A 112 15.05 1.14 19.34
C GLU A 112 14.34 -0.01 20.04
N THR A 113 14.02 0.13 21.33
CA THR A 113 13.36 -0.91 22.13
C THR A 113 11.86 -0.99 21.89
N VAL A 114 11.29 0.06 21.29
CA VAL A 114 9.86 0.24 21.13
C VAL A 114 9.34 -0.43 19.85
N SER A 115 8.34 -1.28 20.02
CA SER A 115 7.57 -1.87 18.94
C SER A 115 6.40 -0.97 18.53
N PHE A 116 6.19 -0.86 17.23
CA PHE A 116 5.00 -0.26 16.64
C PHE A 116 4.17 -1.33 15.94
N HIS A 117 2.86 -1.12 15.84
CA HIS A 117 1.94 -2.03 15.18
C HIS A 117 1.19 -1.33 14.04
N GLY A 118 0.72 -2.10 13.06
CA GLY A 118 -0.11 -1.56 11.99
C GLY A 118 -1.42 -0.96 12.52
N THR A 119 -1.95 0.06 11.83
CA THR A 119 -3.21 0.74 12.21
C THR A 119 -4.43 -0.17 12.16
N HIS A 120 -4.45 -1.13 11.23
CA HIS A 120 -5.56 -2.06 11.01
C HIS A 120 -5.20 -3.52 11.33
N TYR A 121 -3.93 -3.90 11.21
CA TYR A 121 -3.43 -5.25 11.48
C TYR A 121 -2.25 -5.14 12.43
N GLN A 122 -2.42 -5.66 13.65
CA GLN A 122 -1.44 -5.56 14.72
C GLN A 122 -0.42 -6.72 14.74
N GLY A 123 -0.60 -7.74 13.89
CA GLY A 123 0.26 -8.92 13.87
C GLY A 123 1.70 -8.70 13.38
N ILE A 124 2.00 -7.53 12.80
CA ILE A 124 3.36 -7.17 12.38
C ILE A 124 3.93 -6.13 13.33
N GLU A 125 5.03 -6.49 13.99
CA GLU A 125 5.83 -5.58 14.81
C GLU A 125 6.86 -4.84 13.94
N TYR A 126 6.91 -3.52 14.10
CA TYR A 126 7.92 -2.66 13.49
C TYR A 126 8.84 -2.12 14.58
N LYS A 127 10.14 -2.31 14.43
CA LYS A 127 11.17 -1.77 15.33
C LYS A 127 12.15 -0.92 14.53
N LEU A 128 12.68 0.13 15.15
CA LEU A 128 13.64 1.00 14.48
C LEU A 128 14.91 0.22 14.10
N LYS A 129 15.48 0.50 12.91
CA LYS A 129 16.66 -0.17 12.33
C LYS A 129 16.53 -1.67 12.02
N THR A 130 15.39 -2.29 12.26
CA THR A 130 15.16 -3.71 11.92
C THR A 130 14.60 -3.88 10.51
N THR A 131 14.75 -5.07 9.96
CA THR A 131 14.08 -5.49 8.73
C THR A 131 12.86 -6.31 9.09
N VAL A 132 11.72 -5.92 8.57
CA VAL A 132 10.44 -6.59 8.79
C VAL A 132 10.09 -7.43 7.57
N TYR A 133 9.52 -8.60 7.84
CA TYR A 133 9.03 -9.56 6.86
C TYR A 133 7.56 -9.87 7.18
N PRO A 134 6.64 -9.84 6.22
CA PRO A 134 5.28 -10.30 6.43
C PRO A 134 5.23 -11.84 6.40
N ASP A 135 4.28 -12.45 7.12
CA ASP A 135 4.14 -13.91 7.20
C ASP A 135 3.83 -14.55 5.84
N SER A 136 3.10 -13.82 4.99
CA SER A 136 2.87 -14.19 3.59
C SER A 136 2.85 -12.95 2.71
N PHE A 137 3.08 -13.15 1.42
CA PHE A 137 3.06 -12.10 0.42
C PHE A 137 2.19 -12.53 -0.76
N ASN A 138 1.12 -11.80 -0.98
CA ASN A 138 0.31 -11.92 -2.18
C ASN A 138 0.83 -10.89 -3.21
N ASP A 139 1.00 -11.30 -4.46
CA ASP A 139 1.48 -10.49 -5.58
C ASP A 139 0.39 -10.07 -6.56
N ASP A 140 -0.89 -10.38 -6.30
CA ASP A 140 -2.01 -9.99 -7.15
C ASP A 140 -2.34 -8.50 -6.95
N PRO A 141 -2.16 -7.63 -7.95
CA PRO A 141 -2.45 -6.20 -7.86
C PRO A 141 -3.95 -5.86 -7.75
N ARG A 142 -4.84 -6.83 -8.02
CA ARG A 142 -6.31 -6.65 -8.00
C ARG A 142 -6.90 -6.52 -6.61
N LEU A 143 -6.10 -6.75 -5.57
CA LEU A 143 -6.52 -6.66 -4.18
C LEU A 143 -5.74 -5.60 -3.41
N GLU A 144 -6.45 -4.86 -2.57
CA GLU A 144 -5.85 -3.82 -1.73
C GLU A 144 -5.37 -4.35 -0.37
N CYS A 145 -6.16 -5.19 0.28
CA CYS A 145 -5.94 -5.63 1.66
C CYS A 145 -5.65 -7.13 1.73
N VAL A 146 -4.44 -7.51 1.33
CA VAL A 146 -3.93 -8.88 1.39
C VAL A 146 -2.58 -8.94 2.08
N SER A 147 -2.08 -10.14 2.34
CA SER A 147 -0.83 -10.31 3.07
C SER A 147 0.36 -9.63 2.37
N GLY A 148 1.12 -8.85 3.15
CA GLY A 148 2.25 -8.05 2.68
C GLY A 148 2.48 -6.79 3.52
N LEU A 149 3.64 -6.15 3.35
CA LEU A 149 3.90 -4.86 3.98
C LEU A 149 3.28 -3.74 3.15
N HIS A 150 2.09 -3.31 3.56
CA HIS A 150 1.44 -2.14 2.99
C HIS A 150 2.16 -0.84 3.35
N GLY A 151 2.21 0.09 2.40
CA GLY A 151 2.64 1.47 2.61
C GLY A 151 2.29 2.37 1.43
N PHE A 152 2.85 3.58 1.43
CA PHE A 152 2.67 4.60 0.40
C PHE A 152 4.01 5.17 -0.03
N ILE A 153 4.14 5.60 -1.28
CA ILE A 153 5.40 6.20 -1.76
C ILE A 153 5.64 7.56 -1.11
N THR A 154 4.59 8.34 -0.85
CA THR A 154 4.73 9.66 -0.22
C THR A 154 4.32 9.66 1.24
N LYS A 155 4.95 10.55 2.03
CA LYS A 155 4.62 10.74 3.45
C LYS A 155 3.19 11.28 3.63
N GLN A 156 2.75 12.18 2.76
CA GLN A 156 1.44 12.80 2.82
C GLN A 156 0.32 11.76 2.65
N GLU A 157 0.43 10.87 1.65
CA GLU A 157 -0.53 9.78 1.44
C GLU A 157 -0.61 8.86 2.67
N ALA A 158 0.52 8.58 3.32
CA ALA A 158 0.54 7.76 4.53
C ALA A 158 -0.14 8.45 5.72
N ILE A 159 -0.07 9.79 5.82
CA ILE A 159 -0.69 10.57 6.90
C ILE A 159 -2.21 10.61 6.74
N GLU A 160 -2.68 10.85 5.52
CA GLU A 160 -4.09 11.00 5.17
C GLU A 160 -4.87 9.68 5.26
N TRP A 161 -4.18 8.54 5.14
CA TRP A 161 -4.76 7.21 5.22
C TRP A 161 -4.92 6.69 6.66
#